data_AF-A0A2U1W2E7-F1
#
_entry.id   AF-A0A2U1W2E7-F1
#
_cell.length_a   1.000
_cell.length_b   1.000
_cell.length_c   1.000
_cell.angle_alpha   90.00
_cell.angle_beta   90.00
_cell.angle_gamma   90.00
#
_symmetry.space_group_name_H-M   'P 1'
#
loop_
_entity.id
_entity.type
_entity.pdbx_description
1 polymer ?
#
loop_
_entity_poly.entity_id
_entity_poly.type
_entity_poly.pdbx_seq_one_letter_code
_entity_poly.pdbx_strand_id
1 'polypeptide(L)' 'MNGLHTPQTWRCRVADLLNDPVAEAVLRRDGLSRDDVFAELAPVADALTRRRRRQRRSSPWAFAEADPRRFDPPGRSA' A
#
# COMPACT_ATOMS: atom_id res chain seq x y z
N MET A 1 -3.14 -1.53 -27.35
CA MET A 1 -3.02 -2.39 -26.17
C MET A 1 -3.38 -1.56 -24.94
N ASN A 2 -4.61 -1.72 -24.44
CA ASN A 2 -5.06 -1.02 -23.23
C ASN A 2 -4.39 -1.69 -22.03
N GLY A 3 -3.31 -1.08 -21.53
CA GLY A 3 -2.66 -1.49 -20.30
C GLY A 3 -3.67 -1.38 -19.17
N LEU A 4 -4.25 -2.51 -18.78
CA LEU A 4 -5.04 -2.62 -17.57
C LEU A 4 -4.14 -2.14 -16.43
N HIS A 5 -4.40 -0.94 -15.93
CA HIS A 5 -3.93 -0.50 -14.63
C HIS A 5 -4.66 -1.36 -13.60
N THR A 6 -4.32 -2.65 -13.53
CA THR A 6 -4.69 -3.49 -12.41
C THR A 6 -4.16 -2.77 -11.17
N PRO A 7 -4.98 -2.62 -10.12
CA PRO A 7 -4.49 -2.04 -8.87
C PRO A 7 -3.26 -2.85 -8.48
N GLN A 8 -2.09 -2.20 -8.52
CA GLN A 8 -0.80 -2.85 -8.26
C GLN A 8 -0.76 -3.28 -6.80
N THR A 9 -1.28 -4.47 -6.54
CA THR A 9 -1.22 -5.09 -5.23
C THR A 9 0.23 -5.48 -4.93
N TRP A 10 0.55 -5.64 -3.65
CA TRP A 10 1.85 -6.17 -3.24
C TRP A 10 2.16 -7.51 -3.92
N ARG A 11 1.12 -8.31 -4.20
CA ARG A 11 1.21 -9.61 -4.85
C ARG A 11 1.69 -9.49 -6.31
N CYS A 12 1.22 -8.48 -7.05
CA CYS A 12 1.72 -8.20 -8.41
C CYS A 12 3.20 -7.78 -8.40
N ARG A 13 3.58 -6.91 -7.47
CA ARG A 13 4.98 -6.43 -7.37
C ARG A 13 5.96 -7.55 -7.02
N VAL A 14 5.55 -8.44 -6.12
CA VAL A 14 6.34 -9.63 -5.78
C VAL A 14 6.40 -10.58 -6.97
N ALA A 15 5.29 -10.81 -7.68
CA ALA A 15 5.28 -11.65 -8.88
C ALA A 15 6.27 -11.13 -9.96
N ASP A 16 6.32 -9.82 -10.19
CA ASP A 16 7.27 -9.21 -11.11
C ASP A 16 8.72 -9.45 -10.68
N LEU A 17 9.01 -9.33 -9.37
CA LEU A 17 10.34 -9.59 -8.81
C LEU A 17 10.75 -11.07 -8.92
N LEU A 18 9.82 -11.99 -8.69
CA LEU A 18 10.06 -13.44 -8.82
C LEU A 18 10.18 -13.92 -10.28
N ASN A 19 9.94 -13.03 -11.24
CA ASN A 19 10.17 -13.29 -12.66
C ASN A 19 11.62 -12.96 -13.10
N ASP A 20 12.42 -12.36 -12.21
CA ASP A 20 13.84 -12.12 -12.45
C ASP A 20 14.63 -13.43 -12.42
N PRO A 21 15.57 -13.67 -13.36
CA PRO A 21 16.32 -14.92 -13.44
C PRO A 21 17.17 -15.20 -12.20
N VAL A 22 17.66 -14.17 -11.50
CA VAL A 22 18.40 -14.32 -10.25
C VAL A 22 17.46 -14.78 -9.14
N ALA A 23 16.26 -14.18 -9.05
CA ALA A 23 15.25 -14.60 -8.09
C ALA A 23 14.84 -16.06 -8.33
N GLU A 24 14.62 -16.47 -9.59
CA GLU A 24 14.33 -17.86 -9.92
C GLU A 24 15.46 -18.81 -9.54
N ALA A 25 16.71 -18.43 -9.76
CA ALA A 25 17.87 -19.24 -9.38
C ALA A 25 17.96 -19.41 -7.86
N VAL A 26 17.69 -18.35 -7.09
CA VAL A 26 17.64 -18.41 -5.62
C VAL A 26 16.52 -19.32 -5.14
N LEU A 27 15.31 -19.18 -5.70
CA LEU A 27 14.18 -20.06 -5.37
C LEU A 27 14.51 -21.54 -5.62
N ARG A 28 15.09 -21.85 -6.79
CA ARG A 28 15.50 -23.22 -7.13
C ARG A 28 16.58 -23.76 -6.19
N ARG A 29 17.57 -22.93 -5.85
CA ARG A 29 18.66 -23.31 -4.93
C ARG A 29 18.11 -23.66 -3.54
N ASP A 30 17.14 -22.87 -3.08
CA ASP A 30 16.58 -23.01 -1.73
C ASP A 30 15.36 -23.96 -1.70
N GLY A 31 14.98 -24.53 -2.85
CA GLY A 31 13.87 -25.48 -2.98
C GLY A 31 12.48 -24.86 -2.80
N LEU A 32 12.37 -23.54 -3.00
CA LEU A 32 11.16 -22.77 -2.74
C LEU A 32 10.33 -22.58 -4.02
N SER A 33 9.01 -22.63 -3.86
CA SER A 33 8.07 -22.23 -4.90
C SER A 33 7.69 -20.76 -4.77
N ARG A 34 7.11 -20.19 -5.84
CA ARG A 34 6.53 -18.84 -5.78
C ARG A 34 5.39 -18.75 -4.75
N ASP A 35 4.64 -19.85 -4.54
CA ASP A 35 3.53 -19.88 -3.60
C ASP A 35 4.02 -19.77 -2.14
N ASP A 36 5.14 -20.43 -1.82
CA ASP A 36 5.77 -20.35 -0.50
C ASP A 36 6.14 -18.90 -0.16
N VAL A 37 6.71 -18.17 -1.12
CA VAL A 37 7.03 -16.74 -0.93
C VAL A 37 5.78 -15.91 -0.69
N PHE A 38 4.67 -16.20 -1.39
CA PHE A 38 3.41 -15.49 -1.16
C PHE A 38 2.80 -15.83 0.19
N ALA A 39 2.89 -17.08 0.64
CA ALA A 39 2.41 -17.52 1.94
C ALA A 39 3.15 -16.79 3.07
N GLU A 40 4.47 -16.70 2.98
CA GLU A 40 5.32 -16.02 3.97
C GLU A 40 5.11 -14.50 3.99
N LEU A 41 4.88 -13.87 2.83
CA LEU A 41 4.69 -12.42 2.73
C LEU A 41 3.26 -11.96 3.06
N ALA A 42 2.26 -12.84 2.95
CA ALA A 42 0.86 -12.52 3.24
C ALA A 42 0.64 -11.88 4.63
N PRO A 43 1.14 -12.45 5.75
CA PRO A 43 0.96 -11.85 7.07
C PRO A 43 1.64 -10.47 7.19
N VAL A 44 2.81 -10.29 6.55
CA VAL A 44 3.54 -9.02 6.55
C VAL A 44 2.76 -7.94 5.80
N ALA A 45 2.26 -8.27 4.62
CA ALA A 45 1.46 -7.36 3.81
C ALA A 45 0.16 -6.95 4.50
N ASP A 46 -0.48 -7.89 5.21
CA ASP A 46 -1.68 -7.62 5.98
C ASP A 46 -1.38 -6.72 7.21
N ALA A 47 -0.29 -6.98 7.94
CA ALA A 47 0.15 -6.13 9.04
C ALA A 47 0.44 -4.69 8.58
N LEU A 48 1.14 -4.52 7.46
CA LEU A 48 1.42 -3.21 6.85
C LEU A 48 0.13 -2.50 6.41
N THR A 49 -0.81 -3.24 5.81
CA THR A 49 -2.11 -2.70 5.41
C THR A 49 -2.90 -2.20 6.62
N ARG A 50 -2.94 -2.99 7.71
CA ARG A 50 -3.58 -2.61 8.97
C ARG A 50 -2.92 -1.38 9.59
N ARG A 51 -1.58 -1.29 9.61
CA ARG A 51 -0.84 -0.12 10.08
C ARG A 51 -1.18 1.13 9.27
N ARG A 52 -1.18 1.04 7.94
CA ARG A 52 -1.49 2.16 7.05
C ARG A 52 -2.92 2.66 7.25
N ARG A 53 -3.89 1.76 7.46
CA ARG A 53 -5.26 2.13 7.81
C ARG A 53 -5.36 2.85 9.16
N ARG A 54 -4.63 2.38 10.17
CA ARG A 54 -4.55 3.07 11.48
C ARG A 54 -3.98 4.47 11.33
N GLN A 55 -2.87 4.63 10.61
CA GLN A 55 -2.26 5.94 10.36
C GLN A 55 -3.19 6.90 9.62
N ARG A 56 -3.93 6.43 8.60
CA ARG A 56 -4.94 7.27 7.92
C ARG A 56 -6.08 7.70 8.86
N ARG A 57 -6.55 6.82 9.74
CA ARG A 57 -7.60 7.17 10.73
C ARG A 57 -7.10 8.08 11.84
N SER A 58 -5.83 7.97 12.21
CA SER A 58 -5.19 8.79 13.24
C SER A 58 -4.67 10.12 12.71
N SER A 59 -4.89 10.45 11.43
CA SER A 59 -4.49 11.75 10.86
C SER A 59 -5.47 12.83 11.35
N PRO A 60 -5.03 13.75 12.24
CA PRO A 60 -5.94 14.74 12.84
C PRO A 60 -6.48 15.74 11.83
N TRP A 61 -5.82 15.90 10.69
CA TRP A 61 -6.19 16.82 9.62
C TRP A 61 -7.20 16.23 8.61
N ALA A 62 -7.42 14.91 8.59
CA ALA A 62 -8.39 14.29 7.67
C ALA A 62 -9.86 14.66 8.01
N PHE A 63 -10.10 15.19 9.21
CA PHE A 63 -11.40 15.74 9.64
C PHE A 63 -11.47 17.28 9.51
N ALA A 64 -10.35 17.97 9.30
CA ALA A 64 -10.31 19.43 9.27
C ALA A 64 -10.82 20.03 7.95
N GLU A 65 -10.90 19.26 6.88
CA GLU A 65 -11.38 19.71 5.56
C GLU A 65 -12.89 19.55 5.35
N ALA A 66 -13.62 18.97 6.31
CA ALA A 66 -15.06 18.67 6.12
C ALA A 66 -16.02 19.79 6.57
N ASP A 67 -15.52 20.92 7.10
CA ASP A 67 -16.39 22.04 7.50
C ASP A 67 -15.92 23.38 6.91
N PRO A 68 -16.37 23.72 5.68
CA PRO A 68 -16.09 25.02 5.06
C PRO A 68 -16.84 26.20 5.71
N ARG A 69 -17.55 26.02 6.84
CA ARG A 69 -18.34 27.09 7.49
C ARG A 69 -17.82 27.57 8.84
N ARG A 70 -16.65 27.10 9.29
CA ARG A 70 -16.17 27.42 10.66
C ARG A 70 -15.10 28.52 10.74
N PHE A 71 -14.68 29.11 9.62
CA PHE A 71 -13.75 30.24 9.64
C PHE A 71 -14.46 31.52 9.22
N ASP A 72 -15.15 32.16 10.18
CA ASP A 72 -15.54 33.56 10.08
C ASP A 72 -14.38 34.38 10.70
N PRO A 73 -13.52 35.03 9.89
CA PRO A 73 -12.49 35.90 10.44
C PRO A 73 -13.16 37.13 11.07
N PRO A 74 -12.82 37.51 12.32
CA PRO A 74 -13.44 38.66 12.96
C PRO A 74 -13.17 39.92 12.12
N GLY A 75 -14.26 40.67 11.91
CA GLY A 75 -14.37 41.79 10.99
C GLY A 75 -13.16 42.73 10.97
N ARG A 76 -12.61 42.91 9.77
CA ARG A 76 -11.77 44.06 9.46
C ARG A 76 -12.71 45.21 9.06
N SER A 77 -13.22 45.94 10.05
CA SER A 77 -13.80 47.26 9.82
C SER A 77 -12.70 48.20 9.31
N ALA A 78 -13.05 48.90 8.23
CA ALA A 78 -12.27 49.97 7.60
C ALA A 78 -12.14 51.20 8.51
#